data_AF-A0A7S3IUA6-F1
#
_entry.id   AF-A0A7S3IUA6-F1
#
_cell.length_a   1.000
_cell.length_b   1.000
_cell.length_c   1.000
_cell.angle_alpha   90.00
_cell.angle_beta   90.00
_cell.angle_gamma   90.00
#
_symmetry.space_group_name_H-M   'P 1'
#
loop_
_entity.id
_entity.type
_entity.pdbx_description
1 polymer ?
#
loop_
_entity_poly.entity_id
_entity_poly.type
_entity_poly.pdbx_seq_one_letter_code
_entity_poly.pdbx_strand_id
1 'polypeptide(L)'
;MAYLGKPSLQDEKRLNQEKNKRILIVDDEPYNLIGLTIMLQQATKFCFGHLADSYEEIDIQQVIMDLVDRANNGLEAVKLVKKAYYDGNHSYGLILMDCSMPIMNGYESCESIRKYISKHNLMQPMVIACTGHVEEEYVQKAW
;
A
#
# COMPACT_ATOMS: atom_id res chain seq x y z
N MET A 1 -8.05 -35.45 -11.84
CA MET A 1 -8.28 -34.01 -12.09
C MET A 1 -9.37 -33.53 -11.14
N ALA A 2 -8.99 -32.85 -10.05
CA ALA A 2 -9.98 -32.29 -9.12
C ALA A 2 -10.55 -31.00 -9.74
N TYR A 3 -11.85 -31.02 -10.05
CA TYR A 3 -12.60 -29.82 -10.39
C TYR A 3 -12.61 -28.92 -9.15
N LEU A 4 -11.75 -27.90 -9.11
CA LEU A 4 -11.92 -26.79 -8.17
C LEU A 4 -13.23 -26.10 -8.57
N GLY A 5 -14.26 -26.28 -7.72
CA GLY A 5 -15.60 -25.70 -7.94
C GLY A 5 -15.52 -24.19 -8.16
N LYS A 6 -16.45 -23.64 -8.95
CA LYS A 6 -16.53 -22.18 -9.16
C LYS A 6 -16.53 -21.45 -7.81
N PRO A 7 -15.74 -20.36 -7.65
CA PRO A 7 -15.69 -19.61 -6.40
C PRO A 7 -17.08 -19.16 -5.96
N SER A 8 -17.34 -19.11 -4.65
CA SER A 8 -18.62 -18.58 -4.17
C SER A 8 -18.76 -17.09 -4.48
N LEU A 9 -19.98 -16.55 -4.46
CA LEU A 9 -20.23 -15.10 -4.61
C LEU A 9 -19.47 -14.24 -3.57
N GLN A 10 -19.18 -14.78 -2.38
CA GLN A 10 -18.36 -14.12 -1.38
C GLN A 10 -16.87 -14.16 -1.74
N ASP A 11 -16.40 -15.27 -2.31
CA ASP A 11 -15.03 -15.41 -2.80
C ASP A 11 -14.78 -14.51 -4.02
N GLU A 12 -15.73 -14.41 -4.95
CA GLU A 12 -15.65 -13.50 -6.10
C GLU A 12 -15.62 -12.03 -5.68
N LYS A 13 -16.45 -11.63 -4.69
CA LYS A 13 -16.42 -10.28 -4.12
C LYS A 13 -15.09 -9.99 -3.44
N ARG A 14 -14.56 -10.94 -2.68
CA ARG A 14 -13.25 -10.80 -2.02
C ARG A 14 -12.11 -10.75 -3.03
N LEU A 15 -12.10 -11.61 -4.05
CA LEU A 15 -11.12 -11.60 -5.14
C LEU A 15 -11.16 -10.29 -5.94
N ASN A 16 -12.35 -9.74 -6.19
CA ASN A 16 -12.49 -8.43 -6.83
C ASN A 16 -12.04 -7.28 -5.92
N GLN A 17 -12.25 -7.37 -4.60
CA GLN A 17 -11.71 -6.42 -3.63
C GLN A 17 -10.18 -6.49 -3.52
N GLU A 18 -9.57 -7.67 -3.65
CA GLU A 18 -8.11 -7.84 -3.68
C GLU A 18 -7.49 -7.36 -5.00
N LYS A 19 -8.19 -7.53 -6.13
CA LYS A 19 -7.69 -7.13 -7.47
C LYS A 19 -7.39 -5.63 -7.60
N ASN A 20 -8.10 -4.78 -6.86
CA ASN A 20 -7.96 -3.32 -6.95
C ASN A 20 -7.24 -2.72 -5.73
N LYS A 21 -6.40 -3.50 -5.05
CA LYS A 21 -5.59 -2.98 -3.95
C LYS A 21 -4.29 -2.38 -4.45
N ARG A 22 -4.00 -1.17 -4.00
CA ARG A 22 -2.75 -0.45 -4.22
C ARG A 22 -1.87 -0.45 -2.98
N ILE A 23 -0.60 -0.10 -3.19
CA ILE A 23 0.38 0.21 -2.16
C ILE A 23 0.49 1.74 -2.06
N LEU A 24 0.44 2.27 -0.85
CA LEU A 24 0.75 3.67 -0.60
C LEU A 24 2.11 3.79 0.08
N ILE A 25 3.02 4.55 -0.51
CA ILE A 25 4.32 4.87 0.10
C ILE A 25 4.24 6.30 0.64
N VAL A 26 4.57 6.47 1.92
CA VAL A 26 4.48 7.75 2.62
C VAL A 26 5.79 8.05 3.31
N ASP A 27 6.46 9.09 2.84
CA ASP A 27 7.77 9.53 3.33
C ASP A 27 7.98 10.98 2.88
N ASP A 28 8.47 11.85 3.75
CA ASP A 28 8.74 13.25 3.40
C ASP A 28 10.09 13.45 2.68
N GLU A 29 10.97 12.44 2.71
CA GLU A 29 12.23 12.43 2.00
C GLU A 29 12.03 11.87 0.57
N PRO A 30 12.25 12.66 -0.50
CA PRO A 30 11.98 12.22 -1.87
C PRO A 30 12.82 11.02 -2.30
N TYR A 31 14.03 10.86 -1.73
CA TYR A 31 14.91 9.73 -2.05
C TYR A 31 14.37 8.40 -1.52
N ASN A 32 13.67 8.40 -0.37
CA ASN A 32 13.06 7.18 0.17
C ASN A 32 11.87 6.74 -0.69
N LEU A 33 11.04 7.69 -1.13
CA LEU A 33 9.95 7.43 -2.09
C LEU A 33 10.49 6.80 -3.39
N ILE A 34 11.57 7.36 -3.94
CA ILE A 34 12.21 6.83 -5.15
C ILE A 34 12.81 5.44 -4.89
N GLY A 35 13.54 5.27 -3.79
CA GLY A 35 14.20 4.02 -3.43
C GLY A 35 13.21 2.86 -3.27
N LEU A 36 12.13 3.07 -2.52
CA LEU A 36 11.06 2.08 -2.36
C LEU A 36 10.35 1.77 -3.68
N THR A 37 10.12 2.78 -4.53
CA THR A 37 9.55 2.57 -5.86
C THR A 37 10.47 1.69 -6.73
N ILE A 38 11.78 1.96 -6.72
CA ILE A 38 12.77 1.15 -7.45
C ILE A 38 12.81 -0.28 -6.91
N MET A 39 12.79 -0.46 -5.58
CA MET A 39 12.75 -1.78 -4.97
C MET A 39 11.53 -2.59 -5.43
N LEU A 40 10.34 -1.98 -5.41
CA LEU A 40 9.11 -2.62 -5.90
C LEU A 40 9.20 -2.92 -7.41
N GLN A 41 9.81 -2.03 -8.19
CA GLN A 41 10.04 -2.26 -9.61
C GLN A 41 10.93 -3.48 -9.86
N GLN A 42 12.03 -3.62 -9.11
CA GLN A 42 12.94 -4.77 -9.24
C GLN A 42 12.29 -6.06 -8.75
N ALA A 43 11.55 -6.03 -7.64
CA ALA A 43 10.80 -7.19 -7.16
C ALA A 43 9.75 -7.64 -8.18
N THR A 44 9.04 -6.70 -8.79
CA THR A 44 8.07 -6.97 -9.87
C THR A 44 8.77 -7.62 -11.06
N LYS A 45 9.89 -7.04 -11.54
CA LYS A 45 10.71 -7.64 -12.61
C LYS A 45 11.17 -9.05 -12.27
N PHE A 46 11.58 -9.30 -11.03
CA PHE A 46 12.01 -10.63 -10.61
C PHE A 46 10.85 -11.64 -10.64
N CYS A 47 9.67 -11.26 -10.15
CA CYS A 47 8.49 -12.12 -10.14
C CYS A 47 7.96 -12.43 -11.56
N PHE A 48 8.04 -11.47 -12.48
CA PHE A 48 7.49 -11.60 -13.84
C PHE A 48 8.54 -11.91 -14.92
N GLY A 49 9.83 -11.77 -14.62
CA GLY A 49 10.92 -11.89 -15.59
C GLY A 49 11.07 -13.28 -16.21
N HIS A 50 10.61 -14.33 -15.51
CA HIS A 50 10.57 -15.70 -16.04
C HIS A 50 9.35 -15.99 -16.92
N LEU A 51 8.34 -15.10 -16.95
CA LEU A 51 7.11 -15.27 -17.73
C LEU A 51 7.21 -14.62 -19.13
N ALA A 52 8.24 -13.81 -19.36
CA ALA A 52 8.42 -13.01 -20.58
C ALA A 52 8.80 -13.84 -21.82
N ASP A 53 9.13 -15.13 -21.69
CA ASP A 53 9.46 -15.99 -22.83
C ASP A 53 8.23 -16.39 -23.67
N SER A 54 7.00 -16.05 -23.25
CA SER A 54 5.76 -16.51 -23.91
C SER A 54 4.58 -15.52 -23.95
N TYR A 55 4.76 -14.27 -23.49
CA TYR A 55 3.72 -13.23 -23.48
C TYR A 55 4.25 -11.89 -24.03
N GLU A 56 3.35 -10.96 -24.37
CA GLU A 56 3.70 -9.56 -24.67
C GLU A 56 4.61 -8.97 -23.58
N GLU A 57 5.60 -8.17 -23.99
CA GLU A 57 6.53 -7.51 -23.07
C GLU A 57 5.74 -6.70 -22.03
N ILE A 58 5.77 -7.14 -20.77
CA ILE A 58 5.04 -6.48 -19.69
C ILE A 58 5.69 -5.12 -19.44
N ASP A 59 4.93 -4.03 -19.63
CA ASP A 59 5.38 -2.70 -19.24
C ASP A 59 5.38 -2.56 -17.71
N ILE A 60 6.53 -2.89 -17.12
CA ILE A 60 6.75 -2.81 -15.69
C ILE A 60 6.52 -1.38 -15.16
N GLN A 61 6.82 -0.34 -15.94
CA GLN A 61 6.61 1.03 -15.46
C GLN A 61 5.11 1.30 -15.30
N GLN A 62 4.31 0.92 -16.29
CA GLN A 62 2.86 1.05 -16.20
C GLN A 62 2.30 0.23 -15.02
N VAL A 63 2.77 -1.01 -14.83
CA VAL A 63 2.38 -1.85 -13.68
C VAL A 63 2.68 -1.15 -12.34
N ILE A 64 3.86 -0.56 -12.19
CA ILE A 64 4.22 0.16 -10.96
C ILE A 64 3.37 1.42 -10.78
N MET A 65 3.09 2.17 -11.84
CA MET A 65 2.20 3.34 -11.78
C MET A 65 0.77 2.97 -11.40
N ASP A 66 0.29 1.78 -11.79
CA ASP A 66 -1.03 1.30 -11.44
C ASP A 66 -1.11 0.68 -10.05
N LEU A 67 0.02 0.23 -9.50
CA LEU A 67 0.10 -0.43 -8.20
C LEU A 67 0.42 0.53 -7.06
N VAL A 68 1.17 1.61 -7.30
CA VAL A 68 1.78 2.43 -6.25
C VAL A 68 1.34 3.89 -6.32
N ASP A 69 0.79 4.38 -5.22
CA ASP A 69 0.63 5.81 -4.96
C ASP A 69 1.68 6.30 -3.95
N ARG A 70 1.94 7.61 -3.95
CA ARG A 70 2.97 8.25 -3.09
C ARG A 70 2.39 9.46 -2.38
N ALA A 71 2.84 9.70 -1.16
CA ALA A 71 2.53 10.89 -0.37
C ALA A 71 3.79 11.40 0.35
N ASN A 72 3.91 12.73 0.48
CA ASN A 72 5.09 13.40 1.03
C ASN A 72 4.91 13.83 2.49
N ASN A 73 3.78 13.50 3.10
CA ASN A 73 3.49 13.71 4.52
C ASN A 73 2.22 12.94 4.91
N GLY A 74 1.98 12.88 6.21
CA GLY A 74 0.82 12.20 6.78
C GLY A 74 -0.55 12.71 6.33
N LEU A 75 -0.69 14.03 6.16
CA LEU A 75 -1.96 14.65 5.76
C LEU A 75 -2.33 14.28 4.33
N GLU A 76 -1.35 14.25 3.42
CA GLU A 76 -1.53 13.79 2.05
C GLU A 76 -1.94 12.32 2.01
N ALA A 77 -1.29 11.46 2.81
CA ALA A 77 -1.64 10.05 2.92
C ALA A 77 -3.11 9.86 3.37
N VAL A 78 -3.54 10.58 4.42
CA VAL A 78 -4.94 10.53 4.88
C VAL A 78 -5.91 10.96 3.78
N LYS A 79 -5.57 11.99 3.00
CA LYS A 79 -6.42 12.46 1.88
C LYS A 79 -6.52 11.42 0.78
N LEU A 80 -5.40 10.82 0.37
CA LEU A 80 -5.38 9.77 -0.65
C LEU A 80 -6.22 8.57 -0.23
N VAL A 81 -6.06 8.09 1.00
CA VAL A 81 -6.86 6.99 1.56
C VAL A 81 -8.35 7.31 1.48
N LYS A 82 -8.77 8.47 2.00
CA LYS A 82 -10.18 8.88 1.98
C LYS A 82 -10.72 8.99 0.55
N LYS A 83 -9.93 9.56 -0.36
CA LYS A 83 -10.30 9.72 -1.76
C LYS A 83 -10.46 8.36 -2.45
N ALA A 84 -9.51 7.44 -2.28
CA ALA A 84 -9.56 6.10 -2.86
C ALA A 84 -10.87 5.39 -2.51
N TYR A 85 -11.24 5.39 -1.23
CA TYR A 85 -12.49 4.80 -0.77
C TYR A 85 -13.74 5.56 -1.24
N TYR A 86 -13.70 6.89 -1.27
CA TYR A 86 -14.83 7.71 -1.74
C TYR A 86 -15.11 7.49 -3.24
N ASP A 87 -14.06 7.50 -4.06
CA ASP A 87 -14.16 7.31 -5.51
C ASP A 87 -14.55 5.86 -5.85
N GLY A 88 -14.22 4.89 -4.99
CA GLY A 88 -14.55 3.47 -5.15
C GLY A 88 -13.75 2.74 -6.23
N ASN A 89 -12.77 3.41 -6.85
CA ASN A 89 -11.95 2.85 -7.94
C ASN A 89 -10.89 1.87 -7.44
N HIS A 90 -10.31 2.14 -6.26
CA HIS A 90 -9.31 1.30 -5.63
C HIS A 90 -9.35 1.46 -4.10
N SER A 91 -8.60 0.62 -3.41
CA SER A 91 -8.32 0.79 -1.98
C SER A 91 -6.86 0.48 -1.70
N TYR A 92 -6.37 0.82 -0.52
CA TYR A 92 -5.02 0.45 -0.13
C TYR A 92 -5.02 -0.89 0.58
N GLY A 93 -4.16 -1.81 0.13
CA GLY A 93 -3.89 -3.06 0.84
C GLY A 93 -2.73 -2.94 1.82
N LEU A 94 -1.73 -2.13 1.44
CA LEU A 94 -0.49 -1.90 2.17
C LEU A 94 -0.16 -0.42 2.17
N ILE A 95 0.27 0.09 3.33
CA ILE A 95 0.82 1.42 3.50
C ILE A 95 2.22 1.26 4.12
N LEU A 96 3.24 1.73 3.40
CA LEU A 96 4.60 1.90 3.91
C LEU A 96 4.69 3.34 4.44
N MET A 97 4.91 3.52 5.74
CA MET A 97 4.71 4.81 6.43
C MET A 97 5.93 5.19 7.25
N ASP A 98 6.56 6.33 6.94
CA ASP A 98 7.49 6.96 7.87
C ASP A 98 6.76 7.43 9.13
N CYS A 99 7.39 7.24 10.29
CA CYS A 99 6.89 7.68 11.58
C CYS A 99 7.06 9.19 11.79
N SER A 100 8.15 9.78 11.29
CA SER A 100 8.57 11.14 11.66
C SER A 100 8.60 12.08 10.46
N MET A 101 7.43 12.66 10.13
CA MET A 101 7.27 13.59 9.01
C MET A 101 6.73 14.96 9.47
N PRO A 102 6.97 16.05 8.73
CA PRO A 102 6.35 17.36 8.97
C PRO A 102 4.84 17.33 8.68
N ILE A 103 4.13 18.38 9.13
CA ILE A 103 2.69 18.63 8.94
C ILE A 103 1.78 17.65 9.71
N MET A 104 1.99 16.34 9.54
CA MET A 104 1.32 15.28 10.27
C MET A 104 2.24 14.07 10.28
N ASN A 105 2.56 13.58 11.48
CA ASN A 105 3.48 12.45 11.61
C ASN A 105 2.78 11.11 11.29
N GLY A 106 3.57 10.04 11.17
CA GLY A 106 3.06 8.72 10.80
C GLY A 106 2.06 8.15 11.80
N TYR A 107 2.23 8.41 13.09
CA TYR A 107 1.33 7.95 14.15
C TYR A 107 -0.06 8.61 14.05
N GLU A 108 -0.08 9.95 13.93
CA GLU A 108 -1.31 10.73 13.75
C GLU A 108 -2.05 10.34 12.46
N SER A 109 -1.29 10.06 11.40
CA SER A 109 -1.80 9.60 10.11
C SER A 109 -2.46 8.24 10.23
N CYS A 110 -1.77 7.28 10.86
CA CYS A 110 -2.30 5.95 11.12
C CYS A 110 -3.58 6.01 11.95
N GLU A 111 -3.59 6.81 13.01
CA GLU A 111 -4.76 7.00 13.86
C GLU A 111 -5.94 7.56 13.06
N SER A 112 -5.69 8.59 12.25
CA SER A 112 -6.70 9.24 11.39
C SER A 112 -7.25 8.28 10.34
N ILE A 113 -6.40 7.49 9.70
CA ILE A 113 -6.80 6.43 8.75
C ILE A 113 -7.67 5.41 9.47
N ARG A 114 -7.21 4.84 10.59
CA ARG A 114 -7.95 3.83 11.36
C ARG A 114 -9.34 4.33 11.80
N LYS A 115 -9.42 5.55 12.32
CA LYS A 115 -10.69 6.20 12.69
C LYS A 115 -11.62 6.33 11.49
N TYR A 116 -11.11 6.75 10.34
CA TYR A 116 -11.92 6.88 9.13
C TYR A 116 -12.43 5.52 8.62
N ILE A 117 -11.56 4.52 8.56
CA ILE A 117 -11.89 3.15 8.15
C ILE A 117 -12.97 2.56 9.04
N SER A 118 -12.77 2.62 10.36
CA SER A 118 -13.71 2.09 11.35
C SER A 118 -15.07 2.78 11.25
N LYS A 119 -15.09 4.11 11.13
CA LYS A 119 -16.33 4.89 10.99
C LYS A 119 -17.17 4.50 9.77
N HIS A 120 -16.53 4.06 8.69
CA HIS A 120 -17.21 3.70 7.44
C HIS A 120 -17.30 2.17 7.23
N ASN A 121 -16.94 1.38 8.24
CA ASN A 121 -16.94 -0.09 8.17
C ASN A 121 -16.16 -0.64 6.96
N LEU A 122 -15.00 -0.04 6.69
CA LEU A 122 -14.13 -0.39 5.57
C LEU A 122 -13.07 -1.42 6.01
N MET A 123 -12.45 -2.09 5.04
CA MET A 123 -11.33 -2.99 5.31
C MET A 123 -10.07 -2.17 5.64
N GLN A 124 -9.44 -2.49 6.78
CA GLN A 124 -8.24 -1.81 7.24
C GLN A 124 -7.00 -2.22 6.41
N PRO A 125 -6.26 -1.27 5.80
CA PRO A 125 -4.99 -1.57 5.18
C PRO A 125 -3.96 -2.05 6.20
N MET A 126 -3.06 -2.94 5.79
CA MET A 126 -1.84 -3.22 6.55
C MET A 126 -0.95 -1.98 6.54
N VAL A 127 -0.42 -1.60 7.69
CA VAL A 127 0.52 -0.48 7.80
C VAL A 127 1.84 -1.02 8.34
N ILE A 128 2.92 -0.79 7.60
CA ILE A 128 4.29 -1.11 7.99
C ILE A 128 5.00 0.21 8.23
N ALA A 129 5.52 0.38 9.44
CA ALA A 129 6.34 1.53 9.78
C ALA A 129 7.74 1.39 9.16
N CYS A 130 8.20 2.43 8.49
CA CYS A 130 9.54 2.56 7.95
C CYS A 130 10.27 3.65 8.74
N THR A 131 11.00 3.28 9.80
CA THR A 131 11.73 4.23 10.64
C THR A 131 13.23 3.95 10.61
N GLY A 132 14.05 4.99 10.45
CA GLY A 132 15.50 4.95 10.61
C GLY A 132 15.99 5.25 12.03
N HIS A 133 15.09 5.66 12.94
CA HIS A 133 15.45 6.04 14.31
C HIS A 133 15.30 4.84 15.25
N VAL A 134 16.44 4.26 15.65
CA VAL A 134 16.54 3.33 16.78
C VAL A 134 16.78 4.16 18.05
N GLU A 135 15.80 4.96 18.45
CA GLU A 135 15.84 5.56 19.78
C GLU A 135 15.20 4.57 20.77
N GLU A 136 15.99 4.13 21.75
CA GLU A 136 15.66 3.11 22.78
C GLU A 136 14.31 3.36 23.49
N GLU A 137 13.86 4.62 23.55
CA GLU A 137 12.61 5.01 24.21
C GLU A 137 11.34 4.51 23.49
N TYR A 138 11.40 4.22 22.18
CA TYR A 138 10.25 3.74 21.40
C TYR A 138 10.12 2.22 21.36
N VAL A 139 11.22 1.50 21.61
CA VAL A 139 11.21 0.02 21.71
C VAL A 139 10.44 -0.44 22.95
N GLN A 140 10.51 0.31 24.06
CA GLN A 140 9.79 -0.04 25.29
C GLN A 140 8.28 0.25 25.25
N LYS A 141 7.79 1.12 24.36
CA LYS A 141 6.35 1.40 24.19
C LYS A 141 5.63 0.40 23.27
N ALA A 142 6.38 -0.51 22.64
CA ALA A 142 5.86 -1.52 21.73
C ALA A 142 5.62 -2.89 22.40
N TRP A 143 5.75 -2.99 23.72
CA TRP A 143 5.34 -4.13 24.55
C TRP A 143 4.17 -3.75 25.46
#